data_AF-A0A261RKI1-F1
#
_entry.id   AF-A0A261RKI1-F1
#
_cell.length_a   1.000
_cell.length_b   1.000
_cell.length_c   1.000
_cell.angle_alpha   90.00
_cell.angle_beta   90.00
_cell.angle_gamma   90.00
#
_symmetry.space_group_name_H-M   'P 1'
#
loop_
_entity.id
_entity.type
_entity.pdbx_description
1 polymer ?
#
loop_
_entity_poly.entity_id
_entity_poly.type
_entity_poly.pdbx_seq_one_letter_code
_entity_poly.pdbx_strand_id
1 'polypeptide(L)'
;MGTAKYDHPGYIADIGPQGRYYVAVWCPHGYPAHVHIGHAGEPQPVPNLRLRIPDGAFQSLADDFETLCRRAVGQALQSGLLRQGLDGFQETRLSLEAAPWNGPMQPAAQHGANI
;
A
#
# COMPACT_ATOMS: atom_id res chain seq x y z
N MET A 1 20.80 -4.14 -11.45
CA MET A 1 19.71 -3.26 -10.96
C MET A 1 18.67 -4.16 -10.33
N GLY A 2 18.66 -4.27 -9.01
CA GLY A 2 17.78 -5.20 -8.30
C GLY A 2 16.33 -4.78 -8.48
N THR A 3 15.56 -5.60 -9.18
CA THR A 3 14.10 -5.57 -9.17
C THR A 3 13.68 -5.52 -7.72
N ALA A 4 12.94 -4.49 -7.38
CA ALA A 4 12.50 -4.29 -6.04
C ALA A 4 11.58 -5.50 -5.74
N LYS A 5 12.04 -6.40 -4.86
CA LYS A 5 11.35 -7.65 -4.56
C LYS A 5 10.18 -7.30 -3.65
N TYR A 6 9.02 -7.90 -3.90
CA TYR A 6 7.89 -7.90 -2.97
C TYR A 6 8.28 -8.75 -1.74
N ASP A 7 9.22 -8.28 -0.91
CA ASP A 7 9.73 -9.00 0.25
C ASP A 7 8.84 -8.83 1.50
N HIS A 8 7.73 -8.12 1.39
CA HIS A 8 6.80 -7.85 2.50
C HIS A 8 5.39 -8.38 2.19
N PRO A 9 4.65 -8.86 3.20
CA PRO A 9 3.30 -9.37 3.01
C PRO A 9 2.41 -8.26 2.42
N GLY A 10 1.81 -8.55 1.28
CA GLY A 10 0.75 -7.72 0.73
C GLY A 10 -0.60 -8.08 1.34
N TYR A 11 -1.54 -7.16 1.28
CA TYR A 11 -2.89 -7.31 1.76
C TYR A 11 -3.88 -6.94 0.66
N ILE A 12 -5.05 -7.57 0.68
CA ILE A 12 -6.21 -7.16 -0.10
C ILE A 12 -7.15 -6.39 0.82
N ALA A 13 -7.34 -5.11 0.55
CA ALA A 13 -8.34 -4.25 1.18
C ALA A 13 -9.62 -4.25 0.33
N ASP A 14 -10.74 -4.67 0.90
CA ASP A 14 -12.06 -4.63 0.25
C ASP A 14 -12.84 -3.42 0.74
N ILE A 15 -12.99 -2.42 -0.13
CA ILE A 15 -13.65 -1.16 0.17
C ILE A 15 -15.13 -1.21 -0.28
N GLY A 16 -15.67 -2.40 -0.54
CA GLY A 16 -17.04 -2.60 -0.98
C GLY A 16 -17.28 -2.01 -2.38
N PRO A 17 -18.22 -1.07 -2.56
CA PRO A 17 -18.55 -0.52 -3.89
C PRO A 17 -17.39 0.19 -4.61
N GLN A 18 -16.37 0.64 -3.88
CA GLN A 18 -15.17 1.25 -4.46
C GLN A 18 -14.19 0.21 -5.02
N GLY A 19 -14.40 -1.08 -4.72
CA GLY A 19 -13.60 -2.19 -5.22
C GLY A 19 -12.56 -2.71 -4.22
N ARG A 20 -11.73 -3.62 -4.74
CA ARG A 20 -10.67 -4.30 -3.97
C ARG A 20 -9.31 -3.80 -4.42
N TYR A 21 -8.44 -3.54 -3.45
CA TYR A 21 -7.11 -3.00 -3.68
C TYR A 21 -6.03 -3.87 -3.05
N TYR A 22 -4.96 -4.11 -3.80
CA TYR A 22 -3.73 -4.66 -3.26
C TYR A 22 -2.94 -3.55 -2.57
N VAL A 23 -2.48 -3.81 -1.35
CA VAL A 23 -1.77 -2.86 -0.51
C VAL A 23 -0.53 -3.53 0.09
N ALA A 24 0.64 -2.93 -0.08
CA ALA A 24 1.88 -3.48 0.49
C ALA A 24 2.92 -2.41 0.81
N VAL A 25 3.71 -2.65 1.84
CA VAL A 25 4.89 -1.82 2.17
C VAL A 25 6.06 -2.23 1.28
N TRP A 26 6.82 -1.25 0.80
CA TRP A 26 7.98 -1.42 -0.05
C TRP A 26 9.18 -0.68 0.52
N CYS A 27 10.31 -1.36 0.61
CA CYS A 27 11.57 -0.81 1.14
C CYS A 27 12.70 -0.97 0.09
N PRO A 28 12.74 -0.14 -0.97
CA PRO A 28 13.79 -0.22 -1.96
C PRO A 28 15.11 0.32 -1.41
N HIS A 29 16.23 -0.21 -1.89
CA HIS A 29 17.54 0.37 -1.56
C HIS A 29 17.71 1.75 -2.22
N GLY A 30 18.12 2.75 -1.42
CA GLY A 30 18.38 4.11 -1.92
C GLY A 30 17.13 4.96 -2.17
N TYR A 31 15.95 4.49 -1.73
CA TYR A 31 14.70 5.24 -1.85
C TYR A 31 13.85 5.09 -0.58
N PRO A 32 13.14 6.14 -0.12
CA PRO A 32 12.28 6.07 1.06
C PRO A 32 11.31 4.90 1.04
N ALA A 33 11.11 4.26 2.19
CA ALA A 33 10.07 3.23 2.33
C ALA A 33 8.70 3.81 1.97
N HIS A 34 7.81 3.03 1.38
CA HIS A 34 6.51 3.53 0.93
C HIS A 34 5.46 2.44 0.85
N VAL A 35 4.19 2.81 0.94
CA VAL A 35 3.06 1.91 0.74
C VAL A 35 2.57 2.04 -0.70
N HIS A 36 2.42 0.92 -1.39
CA HIS A 36 1.77 0.81 -2.68
C HIS A 36 0.31 0.44 -2.52
N ILE A 37 -0.56 1.09 -3.30
CA ILE A 37 -1.97 0.77 -3.44
C ILE A 37 -2.30 0.66 -4.93
N GLY A 38 -2.84 -0.48 -5.34
CA GLY A 38 -3.25 -0.76 -6.72
C GLY A 38 -4.53 -1.57 -6.77
N HIS A 39 -5.22 -1.59 -7.90
CA HIS A 39 -6.43 -2.42 -8.04
C HIS A 39 -6.09 -3.91 -8.01
N ALA A 40 -6.84 -4.69 -7.22
CA ALA A 40 -6.65 -6.13 -7.10
C ALA A 40 -7.28 -6.94 -8.26
N GLY A 41 -7.87 -6.27 -9.25
CA GLY A 41 -8.55 -6.90 -10.39
C GLY A 41 -7.62 -7.30 -11.54
N GLU A 42 -6.35 -6.91 -11.50
CA GLU A 42 -5.38 -7.18 -12.56
C GLU A 42 -4.45 -8.35 -12.22
N PRO A 43 -4.00 -9.14 -13.21
CA PRO A 43 -3.07 -10.25 -13.00
C PRO A 43 -1.74 -9.83 -12.35
N GLN A 44 -1.34 -8.57 -12.57
CA GLN A 44 -0.21 -7.92 -11.93
C GLN A 44 -0.70 -6.58 -11.39
N PRO A 45 -0.93 -6.44 -10.08
CA PRO A 45 -1.45 -5.19 -9.53
C PRO A 45 -0.43 -4.08 -9.73
N VAL A 46 -0.71 -3.17 -10.66
CA VAL A 46 0.12 -1.98 -10.88
C VAL A 46 -0.17 -0.99 -9.73
N PRO A 47 0.85 -0.58 -8.97
CA PRO A 47 0.67 0.36 -7.86
C PRO A 47 0.51 1.76 -8.44
N ASN A 48 -0.73 2.16 -8.68
CA ASN A 48 -1.03 3.46 -9.24
C ASN A 48 -1.08 4.56 -8.16
N LEU A 49 -1.05 4.19 -6.86
CA LEU A 49 -0.90 5.10 -5.74
C LEU A 49 0.23 4.67 -4.82
N ARG A 50 1.07 5.64 -4.43
CA ARG A 50 2.20 5.45 -3.52
C ARG A 50 2.22 6.47 -2.40
N LEU A 51 2.35 5.98 -1.16
CA LEU A 51 2.44 6.81 0.03
C LEU A 51 3.82 6.64 0.67
N ARG A 52 4.67 7.66 0.58
CA ARG A 52 6.02 7.65 1.17
C ARG A 52 5.96 7.70 2.69
N ILE A 53 6.63 6.76 3.33
CA ILE A 53 6.86 6.74 4.77
C ILE A 53 8.05 7.66 5.06
N PRO A 54 7.96 8.57 6.04
CA PRO A 54 9.08 9.44 6.40
C PRO A 54 10.33 8.65 6.80
N ASP A 55 11.49 9.02 6.23
CA ASP A 55 12.76 8.26 6.35
C ASP A 55 13.23 8.03 7.79
N GLY A 56 13.09 9.05 8.64
CA GLY A 56 13.46 8.94 10.05
C GLY A 56 12.47 8.14 10.90
N ALA A 57 11.25 7.93 10.40
CA ALA A 57 10.20 7.28 11.17
C ALA A 57 10.23 5.77 10.98
N PHE A 58 10.47 5.27 9.75
CA PHE A 58 10.19 3.86 9.38
C PHE A 58 10.82 2.81 10.32
N GLN A 59 12.08 2.99 10.73
CA GLN A 59 12.76 2.05 11.64
C GLN A 59 12.29 2.16 13.11
N SER A 60 11.60 3.25 13.45
CA SER A 60 11.09 3.56 14.79
C SER A 60 9.56 3.46 14.91
N LEU A 61 8.87 3.04 13.85
CA LEU A 61 7.42 2.90 13.88
C LEU A 61 7.02 1.76 14.80
N ALA A 62 6.08 2.04 15.69
CA ALA A 62 5.43 1.02 16.51
C ALA A 62 4.41 0.19 15.71
N ASP A 63 3.94 0.72 14.58
CA ASP A 63 2.98 0.05 13.71
C ASP A 63 3.64 -1.14 12.99
N ASP A 64 2.96 -2.28 12.99
CA ASP A 64 3.29 -3.37 12.08
C ASP A 64 2.89 -3.04 10.62
N PHE A 65 3.30 -3.90 9.68
CA PHE A 65 3.03 -3.66 8.26
C PHE A 65 1.53 -3.62 7.93
N GLU A 66 0.70 -4.43 8.59
CA GLU A 66 -0.75 -4.38 8.38
C GLU A 66 -1.31 -3.03 8.83
N THR A 67 -0.91 -2.56 10.00
CA THR A 67 -1.33 -1.27 10.56
C THR A 67 -0.93 -0.12 9.64
N LEU A 68 0.29 -0.15 9.09
CA LEU A 68 0.73 0.84 8.10
C LEU A 68 -0.10 0.79 6.81
N CYS A 69 -0.39 -0.41 6.31
CA CYS A 69 -1.28 -0.58 5.16
C CYS A 69 -2.69 -0.04 5.45
N ARG A 70 -3.23 -0.31 6.63
CA ARG A 70 -4.53 0.22 7.08
C ARG A 70 -4.54 1.74 7.17
N ARG A 71 -3.48 2.38 7.69
CA ARG A 71 -3.38 3.85 7.69
C ARG A 71 -3.34 4.40 6.28
N ALA A 72 -2.56 3.78 5.39
CA ALA A 72 -2.46 4.20 4.00
C ALA A 72 -3.82 4.13 3.28
N VAL A 73 -4.57 3.04 3.48
CA VAL A 73 -5.94 2.91 2.97
C VAL A 73 -6.84 3.98 3.56
N GLY A 74 -6.82 4.19 4.88
CA GLY A 74 -7.62 5.21 5.55
C GLY A 74 -7.38 6.61 4.99
N GLN A 75 -6.11 6.98 4.81
CA GLN A 75 -5.74 8.24 4.19
C GLN A 75 -6.22 8.34 2.74
N ALA A 76 -6.03 7.28 1.94
CA ALA A 76 -6.45 7.26 0.54
C ALA A 76 -7.97 7.41 0.38
N LEU A 77 -8.75 6.80 1.27
CA LEU A 77 -10.21 6.95 1.33
C LEU A 77 -10.63 8.37 1.69
N GLN A 78 -10.05 8.93 2.75
CA GLN A 78 -10.36 10.28 3.22
C GLN A 78 -9.99 11.35 2.18
N SER A 79 -8.91 11.11 1.45
CA SER A 79 -8.40 12.02 0.41
C SER A 79 -9.05 11.80 -0.96
N GLY A 80 -9.96 10.82 -1.08
CA GLY A 80 -10.63 10.50 -2.34
C GLY A 80 -9.72 9.91 -3.43
N LEU A 81 -8.51 9.47 -3.08
CA LEU A 81 -7.48 9.00 -4.03
C LEU A 81 -7.85 7.66 -4.67
N LEU A 82 -8.81 6.92 -4.11
CA LEU A 82 -9.23 5.61 -4.61
C LEU A 82 -10.44 5.69 -5.57
N ARG A 83 -11.19 6.80 -5.61
CA ARG A 83 -12.61 6.76 -6.02
C ARG A 83 -12.89 6.84 -7.54
N GLN A 84 -11.88 6.99 -8.40
CA GLN A 84 -12.01 6.88 -9.87
C GLN A 84 -10.69 7.09 -10.65
N GLY A 85 -9.59 7.48 -10.00
CA GLY A 85 -8.40 8.01 -10.69
C GLY A 85 -7.12 7.24 -10.38
N LEU A 86 -7.04 5.99 -10.83
CA LEU A 86 -5.75 5.38 -11.13
C LEU A 86 -5.42 5.47 -12.64
N ASP A 87 -6.00 6.44 -13.36
CA ASP A 87 -5.66 6.79 -14.76
C ASP A 87 -4.19 7.24 -14.93
N GLY A 88 -3.44 7.31 -13.83
CA GLY A 88 -2.02 7.54 -13.81
C GLY A 88 -1.43 7.26 -12.43
N PHE A 89 -0.10 7.28 -12.38
CA PHE A 89 0.65 7.13 -11.13
C PHE A 89 0.51 8.38 -10.25
N GLN A 90 0.22 8.16 -8.97
CA GLN A 90 0.14 9.20 -7.94
C GLN A 90 1.08 8.90 -6.78
N GLU A 91 1.72 9.93 -6.27
CA GLU A 91 2.59 9.85 -5.11
C GLU A 91 2.25 10.93 -4.07
N THR A 92 2.13 10.53 -2.81
CA THR A 92 1.98 11.43 -1.67
C THR A 92 2.78 10.93 -0.47
N ARG A 93 2.69 11.60 0.68
CA ARG A 93 3.30 11.18 1.94
C ARG A 93 2.26 10.47 2.81
N LEU A 94 2.67 9.39 3.47
CA LEU A 94 1.88 8.75 4.51
C LEU A 94 1.86 9.66 5.74
N SER A 95 0.65 10.00 6.20
CA SER A 95 0.46 10.62 7.50
C SER A 95 0.40 9.52 8.57
N LEU A 96 1.35 9.53 9.49
CA LEU A 96 1.36 8.60 10.63
C LEU A 96 0.27 8.94 11.66
N GLU A 97 -0.30 10.14 11.57
CA GLU A 97 -1.47 10.55 12.37
C GLU A 97 -2.79 10.04 11.77
N ALA A 98 -2.80 9.57 10.51
CA ALA A 98 -3.99 8.99 9.91
C ALA A 98 -4.40 7.75 10.72
N ALA A 99 -5.68 7.70 11.11
CA ALA A 99 -6.22 6.54 11.80
C ALA A 99 -6.15 5.29 10.90
N PRO A 100 -5.74 4.11 11.43
CA PRO A 100 -5.81 2.87 10.68
C PRO A 100 -7.25 2.57 10.24
N TRP A 101 -7.42 2.22 8.97
CA TRP A 101 -8.72 1.81 8.46
C TRP A 101 -9.13 0.43 9.01
N ASN A 102 -10.33 0.36 9.57
CA ASN A 102 -10.87 -0.82 10.26
C ASN A 102 -11.73 -1.73 9.37
N GLY A 103 -11.74 -1.53 8.05
CA GLY A 103 -12.53 -2.36 7.15
C GLY A 103 -11.86 -3.69 6.79
N PRO A 104 -12.53 -4.48 5.92
CA PRO A 104 -12.08 -5.82 5.55
C PRO A 104 -10.71 -5.76 4.87
N MET A 105 -9.71 -6.36 5.53
CA MET A 105 -8.36 -6.51 4.99
C MET A 105 -7.90 -7.92 5.31
N GLN A 106 -7.33 -8.58 4.31
CA GLN A 106 -6.82 -9.95 4.43
C GLN A 106 -5.44 -10.05 3.78
N PRO A 107 -4.56 -10.96 4.24
CA PRO A 107 -3.32 -11.23 3.55
C PRO A 107 -3.60 -11.59 2.09
N ALA A 108 -2.90 -10.95 1.16
CA ALA A 108 -2.88 -11.41 -0.21
C ALA A 108 -2.21 -12.78 -0.21
N ALA A 109 -2.80 -13.76 -0.89
CA ALA A 109 -2.12 -15.03 -1.13
C ALA A 109 -0.74 -14.70 -1.72
N GLN A 110 0.33 -15.21 -1.11
CA GLN A 110 1.68 -15.02 -1.63
C GLN A 110 1.63 -15.47 -3.09
N HIS A 111 1.81 -14.54 -4.03
CA HIS A 111 2.08 -14.93 -5.41
C HIS A 111 3.40 -15.69 -5.30
N GLY A 112 3.30 -17.01 -5.41
CA GLY A 112 4.41 -17.91 -5.16
C GLY A 112 5.65 -17.44 -5.91
N ALA A 113 6.78 -17.47 -5.23
CA ALA A 113 8.09 -17.43 -5.86
C ALA A 113 8.11 -18.37 -7.08
N ASN A 114 8.24 -17.79 -8.27
CA ASN A 114 8.62 -18.40 -9.55
C ASN A 114 8.56 -17.24 -10.56
N ILE A 115 9.67 -16.62 -10.95
CA ILE A 115 10.82 -17.16 -11.69
C ILE A 115 12.01 -16.20 -11.57
#